data_AF-A0AAD7VN96-F1
#
_entry.id   AF-A0AAD7VN96-F1
#
_cell.length_a   1.000
_cell.length_b   1.000
_cell.length_c   1.000
_cell.angle_alpha   90.00
_cell.angle_beta   90.00
_cell.angle_gamma   90.00
#
_symmetry.space_group_name_H-M   'P 1'
#
loop_
_entity.id
_entity.type
_entity.pdbx_description
1 polymer ?
#
loop_
_entity_poly.entity_id
_entity_poly.type
_entity_poly.pdbx_seq_one_letter_code
_entity_poly.pdbx_strand_id
1 'polypeptide(L)'
;MKHGVTEEEAVVELQKQVGDAWNDIKEECLHPTITVPMPILPGVANLARVIDVIYKDGDSYTHADTVLKDYVTSLLIGPVQI
;
A
#
# COMPACT_ATOMS: atom_id res chain seq x y z
N MET A 1 -0.21 -7.58 -26.26
CA MET A 1 0.52 -6.77 -25.25
C MET A 1 0.52 -5.34 -25.75
N LYS A 2 -0.03 -4.38 -24.98
CA LYS A 2 -0.34 -3.02 -25.48
C LYS A 2 0.89 -2.13 -25.68
N HIS A 3 2.04 -2.52 -25.13
CA HIS A 3 3.32 -1.82 -25.24
C HIS A 3 4.35 -2.93 -25.46
N GLY A 4 5.15 -2.87 -26.52
CA GLY A 4 6.18 -3.89 -26.83
C GLY A 4 7.38 -3.85 -25.90
N VAL A 5 7.14 -3.60 -24.61
CA VAL A 5 8.15 -3.44 -23.55
C VAL A 5 8.35 -4.74 -22.81
N THR A 6 9.52 -4.89 -22.20
CA THR A 6 9.87 -6.01 -21.33
C THR A 6 9.13 -5.94 -19.99
N GLU A 7 9.10 -7.06 -19.27
CA GLU A 7 8.50 -7.12 -17.93
C GLU A 7 9.24 -6.19 -16.96
N GLU A 8 10.56 -6.17 -17.05
CA GLU A 8 11.43 -5.34 -16.20
C GLU A 8 11.17 -3.85 -16.42
N GLU A 9 11.04 -3.41 -17.68
CA GLU A 9 10.69 -2.02 -18.01
C GLU A 9 9.32 -1.64 -17.46
N ALA A 10 8.34 -2.55 -17.55
CA ALA A 10 7.01 -2.31 -16.99
C ALA A 10 7.05 -2.20 -15.45
N VAL A 11 7.82 -3.07 -14.77
CA VAL A 11 7.98 -3.03 -13.31
C VAL A 11 8.60 -1.71 -12.86
N VAL A 12 9.66 -1.25 -13.52
CA VAL A 12 10.33 0.02 -13.19
C VAL A 12 9.37 1.20 -13.31
N GLU A 13 8.62 1.28 -14.41
CA GLU A 13 7.67 2.37 -14.63
C GLU A 13 6.50 2.33 -13.62
N LEU A 14 5.99 1.14 -13.28
CA LEU A 14 4.96 0.98 -12.26
C LEU A 14 5.45 1.39 -10.88
N GLN A 15 6.69 1.02 -10.51
CA GLN A 15 7.29 1.43 -9.23
C GLN A 15 7.45 2.94 -9.12
N LYS A 16 7.81 3.60 -10.23
CA LYS A 16 7.85 5.06 -10.29
C LYS A 16 6.46 5.67 -10.05
N GLN A 17 5.42 5.15 -10.72
CA GLN A 17 4.05 5.63 -10.52
C GLN A 17 3.55 5.43 -9.08
N VAL A 18 3.92 4.32 -8.43
CA VAL A 18 3.64 4.10 -7.01
C VAL A 18 4.35 5.15 -6.14
N GLY A 19 5.60 5.50 -6.45
CA GLY A 19 6.33 6.55 -5.76
C GLY A 19 5.71 7.93 -5.92
N ASP A 20 5.27 8.27 -7.13
CA ASP A 20 4.56 9.52 -7.42
C ASP A 20 3.22 9.57 -6.66
N ALA A 21 2.45 8.49 -6.67
CA ALA A 21 1.19 8.38 -5.91
C ALA A 21 1.39 8.52 -4.39
N TRP A 22 2.51 8.01 -3.85
CA TRP A 22 2.86 8.21 -2.44
C TRP A 22 3.12 9.68 -2.11
N ASN A 23 3.74 10.43 -3.03
CA ASN A 23 3.92 11.86 -2.86
C ASN A 23 2.57 12.59 -2.87
N ASP A 24 1.67 12.24 -3.80
CA ASP A 24 0.32 12.84 -3.85
C ASP A 24 -0.48 12.59 -2.57
N ILE A 25 -0.47 11.36 -2.04
CA ILE A 25 -1.15 11.02 -0.77
C ILE A 25 -0.60 11.88 0.39
N LYS A 26 0.72 12.05 0.44
CA LYS A 26 1.39 12.84 1.48
C LYS A 26 1.01 14.32 1.37
N GLU A 27 1.06 14.90 0.17
CA GLU A 27 0.70 16.30 -0.06
C GLU A 27 -0.77 16.57 0.29
N GLU A 28 -1.72 15.74 -0.17
CA GLU A 28 -3.14 15.89 0.18
C GLU A 28 -3.40 15.74 1.69
N CYS A 29 -2.64 14.88 2.39
CA CYS A 29 -2.75 14.76 3.84
C CYS A 29 -2.23 16.01 4.58
N LEU A 30 -1.21 16.67 4.06
CA LEU A 30 -0.63 17.91 4.64
C LEU A 30 -1.43 19.16 4.26
N HIS A 31 -1.96 19.17 3.04
CA HIS A 31 -2.65 20.28 2.41
C HIS A 31 -3.97 19.82 1.78
N PRO A 32 -4.98 19.48 2.59
CA PRO A 32 -6.24 18.95 2.08
C PRO A 32 -6.92 19.89 1.10
N THR A 33 -7.31 19.36 -0.06
CA THR A 33 -8.18 20.07 -0.98
C THR A 33 -9.57 20.31 -0.37
N ILE A 34 -10.21 21.44 -0.69
CA ILE A 34 -11.56 21.80 -0.19
C ILE A 34 -12.61 20.70 -0.49
N THR A 35 -12.36 19.93 -1.55
CA THR A 35 -13.22 18.85 -2.04
C THR A 35 -13.18 17.57 -1.20
N VAL A 36 -12.13 17.34 -0.41
CA VAL A 36 -11.94 16.10 0.35
C VAL A 36 -11.92 16.41 1.85
N PRO A 37 -12.86 15.87 2.65
CA PRO A 37 -12.87 16.11 4.08
C PRO A 37 -11.61 15.58 4.77
N MET A 38 -10.91 16.42 5.54
CA MET A 38 -9.73 16.02 6.31
C MET A 38 -9.93 14.73 7.15
N PRO A 39 -11.09 14.49 7.80
CA PRO A 39 -11.29 13.27 8.60
C PRO A 39 -11.22 11.96 7.81
N ILE A 40 -11.43 11.97 6.49
CA ILE A 40 -11.39 10.74 5.67
C ILE A 40 -10.00 10.41 5.14
N LEU A 41 -9.09 11.40 5.06
CA LEU A 41 -7.75 11.24 4.51
C LEU A 41 -6.92 10.16 5.21
N PRO A 42 -6.92 10.04 6.56
CA PRO A 42 -6.19 8.96 7.22
C PRO A 42 -6.69 7.57 6.83
N GLY A 43 -7.99 7.41 6.59
CA GLY A 43 -8.58 6.13 6.15
C GLY A 43 -8.10 5.74 4.75
N VAL A 44 -8.11 6.69 3.82
CA VAL A 44 -7.60 6.48 2.44
C VAL A 44 -6.09 6.18 2.46
N ALA A 45 -5.31 6.95 3.22
CA ALA A 45 -3.88 6.70 3.37
C ALA A 45 -3.60 5.32 3.99
N ASN A 46 -4.37 4.92 5.00
CA ASN A 46 -4.23 3.59 5.60
C ASN A 46 -4.59 2.46 4.62
N LEU A 47 -5.57 2.66 3.74
CA LEU A 47 -5.86 1.68 2.69
C LEU A 47 -4.66 1.49 1.75
N ALA A 48 -4.03 2.58 1.30
CA ALA A 48 -2.81 2.51 0.50
C ALA A 48 -1.66 1.79 1.24
N ARG A 49 -1.46 2.07 2.53
CA ARG A 49 -0.48 1.37 3.38
C ARG A 49 -0.74 -0.14 3.46
N VAL A 50 -2.00 -0.54 3.60
CA VAL A 50 -2.38 -1.96 3.68
C VAL A 50 -2.05 -2.66 2.36
N ILE A 51 -2.32 -2.03 1.21
CA ILE A 51 -1.96 -2.59 -0.09
C ILE A 51 -0.44 -2.76 -0.23
N ASP A 52 0.33 -1.75 0.17
CA ASP A 52 1.80 -1.82 0.16
C ASP A 52 2.31 -3.00 1.01
N VAL A 53 1.80 -3.18 2.23
CA VAL A 53 2.17 -4.30 3.11
C VAL A 53 1.80 -5.66 2.52
N ILE A 54 0.61 -5.79 1.92
CA ILE A 54 0.12 -7.06 1.38
C ILE A 54 0.92 -7.51 0.15
N TYR A 55 1.39 -6.57 -0.68
CA TYR A 55 2.02 -6.89 -1.97
C TYR A 55 3.53 -6.67 -2.03
N LYS A 56 4.16 -6.22 -0.93
CA LYS A 56 5.59 -5.90 -0.87
C LYS A 56 6.51 -7.02 -1.37
N ASP A 57 6.23 -8.26 -0.96
CA ASP A 57 7.06 -9.44 -1.25
C ASP A 57 6.34 -10.46 -2.14
N GLY A 58 5.38 -9.99 -2.95
CA GLY A 58 4.49 -10.82 -3.77
C GLY A 58 3.06 -10.84 -3.24
N ASP A 59 2.21 -11.69 -3.82
CA ASP A 59 0.78 -11.76 -3.44
C ASP A 59 0.59 -12.46 -2.09
N SER A 60 0.68 -11.69 -1.00
CA SER A 60 0.42 -12.23 0.34
C SER A 60 -1.06 -12.40 0.65
N TYR A 61 -1.96 -11.89 -0.20
CA TYR A 61 -3.39 -11.93 0.06
C TYR A 61 -3.99 -13.31 -0.21
N THR A 62 -3.63 -13.90 -1.35
CA THR A 62 -4.20 -15.19 -1.77
C THR A 62 -3.36 -16.39 -1.33
N HIS A 63 -2.08 -16.18 -1.03
CA HIS A 63 -1.17 -17.25 -0.64
C HIS A 63 -1.17 -17.43 0.88
N ALA A 64 -1.62 -18.60 1.32
CA ALA A 64 -1.88 -18.90 2.72
C ALA A 64 -0.61 -18.94 3.58
N ASP A 65 0.57 -19.24 3.05
CA ASP A 65 1.78 -19.42 3.86
C ASP A 65 2.65 -18.15 3.92
N THR A 66 2.02 -16.99 3.78
CA THR A 66 2.71 -15.70 3.68
C THR A 66 2.80 -14.99 5.03
N VAL A 67 3.74 -14.04 5.09
CA VAL A 67 3.98 -13.16 6.26
C VAL A 67 2.74 -12.39 6.71
N LEU A 68 1.71 -12.25 5.85
CA LEU A 68 0.46 -11.60 6.22
C LEU A 68 -0.24 -12.33 7.38
N LYS A 69 -0.17 -13.66 7.46
CA LYS A 69 -0.71 -14.42 8.60
C LYS A 69 0.02 -14.09 9.89
N ASP A 70 1.33 -13.91 9.82
CA ASP A 70 2.15 -13.55 10.99
C ASP A 70 1.79 -12.14 11.47
N TYR A 71 1.62 -11.19 10.55
CA TYR A 71 1.16 -9.84 10.88
C TYR A 71 -0.24 -9.83 11.51
N VAL A 72 -1.20 -10.57 10.94
CA VAL A 72 -2.56 -10.67 11.49
C VAL A 72 -2.55 -11.29 12.88
N THR A 73 -1.78 -12.37 13.06
CA THR A 73 -1.64 -13.05 14.35
C THR A 73 -1.02 -12.10 15.39
N SER A 74 0.05 -11.39 15.04
CA SER A 74 0.70 -10.44 15.93
C SER A 74 -0.19 -9.25 16.29
N LEU A 75 -1.05 -8.79 15.38
CA LEU A 75 -1.86 -7.59 15.59
C LEU A 75 -3.18 -7.88 16.31
N LEU A 76 -3.81 -9.02 16.04
CA LEU A 76 -5.19 -9.32 16.47
C LEU A 76 -5.30 -10.47 17.48
N ILE A 77 -4.25 -11.30 17.63
CA ILE A 77 -4.29 -12.50 18.48
C ILE A 77 -3.27 -12.40 19.62
N GLY A 78 -2.03 -12.03 19.31
CA GLY A 78 -0.94 -11.93 20.27
C GLY A 78 -1.07 -10.69 21.17
N PRO A 79 -1.17 -10.84 22.50
CA PRO A 79 -1.11 -9.68 23.39
C PRO A 79 0.32 -9.10 23.40
N VAL A 80 0.43 -7.78 23.48
CA VAL A 80 1.71 -7.12 23.77
C VAL A 80 2.08 -7.44 25.22
N GLN A 81 3.24 -8.04 25.43
CA GLN A 81 3.75 -8.27 26.79
C GLN A 81 4.26 -6.94 27.37
N ILE A 82 3.84 -6.66 28.60
CA ILE A 82 4.19 -5.44 29.37
C ILE A 82 5.23 -5.81 30.41
#